data_AF-A0A944RLN4-F1
#
_entry.id   AF-A0A944RLN4-F1
#
_cell.length_a   1.000
_cell.length_b   1.000
_cell.length_c   1.000
_cell.angle_alpha   90.00
_cell.angle_beta   90.00
_cell.angle_gamma   90.00
#
_symmetry.space_group_name_H-M   'P 1'
#
loop_
_entity.id
_entity.type
_entity.pdbx_description
1 polymer ?
#
loop_
_entity_poly.entity_id
_entity_poly.type
_entity_poly.pdbx_seq_one_letter_code
_entity_poly.pdbx_strand_id
1 'polypeptide(L)'
;MQIDLKIAQLLSSRLCHDLVGPIGAVNTGLELMEEDSDDDGAALGLMARSAAEATRRLAFYRNAFGMGAGGGGGKGALDEARILADGFLETTKVTLDWPELIPDALGPVPPGGVK
;
A
#
# COMPACT_ATOMS: atom_id res chain seq x y z
N MET A 1 4.21 -22.34 -12.80
CA MET A 1 3.94 -21.82 -11.45
C MET A 1 2.58 -22.35 -11.00
N GLN A 2 2.53 -23.28 -10.04
CA GLN A 2 1.27 -23.66 -9.39
C GLN A 2 1.13 -22.81 -8.13
N ILE A 3 0.06 -22.01 -8.06
CA ILE A 3 -0.30 -21.25 -6.86
C ILE A 3 -1.35 -22.07 -6.12
N ASP A 4 -1.13 -22.34 -4.83
CA ASP A 4 -2.13 -22.98 -3.98
C ASP A 4 -3.40 -22.12 -3.90
N LEU A 5 -4.55 -22.71 -4.20
CA LEU A 5 -5.86 -22.03 -4.11
C LEU A 5 -6.10 -21.43 -2.72
N LYS A 6 -5.58 -22.06 -1.66
CA LYS A 6 -5.67 -21.52 -0.31
C LYS A 6 -4.94 -20.19 -0.17
N ILE A 7 -3.77 -20.04 -0.80
CA ILE A 7 -3.01 -18.78 -0.81
C ILE A 7 -3.78 -17.71 -1.56
N ALA A 8 -4.33 -18.03 -2.74
CA ALA A 8 -5.14 -17.09 -3.51
C ALA A 8 -6.37 -16.61 -2.73
N GLN A 9 -7.05 -17.50 -1.99
CA GLN A 9 -8.19 -17.15 -1.14
C GLN A 9 -7.79 -16.22 0.01
N LEU A 10 -6.69 -16.53 0.72
CA LEU A 10 -6.21 -15.71 1.83
C LEU A 10 -5.75 -14.33 1.35
N LEU A 11 -5.06 -14.26 0.21
CA LEU A 11 -4.63 -13.01 -0.40
C LEU A 11 -5.83 -12.14 -0.78
N SER A 12 -6.81 -12.71 -1.50
CA SER A 12 -8.04 -11.98 -1.86
C SER A 12 -8.80 -11.49 -0.62
N SER A 13 -8.92 -12.32 0.43
CA SER A 13 -9.56 -11.92 1.68
C SER A 13 -8.83 -10.74 2.34
N ARG A 14 -7.49 -10.75 2.34
CA ARG A 14 -6.69 -9.66 2.90
C ARG A 14 -6.82 -8.37 2.10
N LEU A 15 -6.78 -8.45 0.77
CA LEU A 15 -6.98 -7.30 -0.11
C LEU A 15 -8.34 -6.65 0.11
N CYS A 16 -9.41 -7.45 0.16
CA CYS A 16 -10.75 -6.95 0.45
C CYS A 16 -10.82 -6.31 1.83
N HIS A 17 -10.31 -6.98 2.86
CA HIS A 17 -10.30 -6.47 4.23
C HIS A 17 -9.65 -5.08 4.33
N ASP A 18 -8.48 -4.91 3.74
CA ASP A 18 -7.70 -3.67 3.87
C ASP A 18 -8.28 -2.51 3.05
N LEU A 19 -9.08 -2.79 2.01
CA LEU A 19 -9.70 -1.79 1.12
C LEU A 19 -11.13 -1.42 1.52
N VAL A 20 -11.86 -2.30 2.21
CA VAL A 20 -13.24 -2.03 2.64
C VAL A 20 -13.33 -0.79 3.53
N GLY A 21 -12.35 -0.58 4.42
CA GLY A 21 -12.30 0.59 5.30
C GLY A 21 -12.29 1.94 4.53
N PRO A 22 -11.24 2.23 3.72
CA PRO A 22 -11.18 3.48 2.99
C PRO A 22 -12.29 3.62 1.93
N ILE A 23 -12.75 2.53 1.31
CA ILE A 23 -13.90 2.61 0.37
C ILE A 23 -15.19 2.97 1.12
N GLY A 24 -15.43 2.37 2.29
CA GLY A 24 -16.58 2.70 3.13
C GLY A 24 -16.58 4.16 3.56
N ALA A 25 -15.41 4.70 3.92
CA ALA A 25 -15.26 6.10 4.29
C ALA A 25 -15.55 7.09 3.13
N VAL A 26 -15.26 6.72 1.88
CA VAL A 26 -15.67 7.51 0.71
C VAL A 26 -17.19 7.55 0.58
N ASN A 27 -17.86 6.41 0.75
CA ASN A 27 -19.33 6.35 0.68
C ASN A 27 -19.97 7.14 1.83
N THR A 28 -19.44 7.05 3.05
CA THR A 28 -19.91 7.87 4.17
C THR A 28 -19.77 9.36 3.88
N GLY A 29 -18.66 9.78 3.26
CA GLY A 29 -18.51 11.17 2.83
C GLY A 29 -19.56 11.58 1.78
N LEU A 30 -19.89 10.70 0.84
CA LEU A 30 -20.94 10.96 -0.15
C LEU A 30 -22.33 11.09 0.51
N GLU A 31 -22.67 10.19 1.43
CA GLU A 31 -23.93 10.24 2.19
C GLU A 31 -24.07 11.57 2.95
N LEU A 32 -22.99 12.05 3.58
CA LEU A 32 -22.98 13.33 4.30
C LEU A 32 -23.22 14.55 3.38
N MET A 33 -22.77 14.48 2.11
CA MET A 33 -23.04 15.52 1.12
C MET A 33 -24.49 15.47 0.61
N GLU A 34 -25.09 14.28 0.51
CA GLU A 34 -26.50 14.12 0.11
C GLU A 34 -27.47 14.65 1.17
N GLU A 35 -27.06 14.66 2.44
CA GLU A 35 -27.85 15.19 3.56
C GLU A 35 -27.87 16.73 3.63
N ASP A 36 -27.25 17.45 2.67
CA ASP A 36 -27.16 18.93 2.58
C ASP A 36 -26.72 19.55 3.91
N SER A 37 -25.66 18.96 4.49
CA SER A 37 -25.11 19.38 5.77
C SER A 37 -24.20 20.60 5.60
N ASP A 38 -24.11 21.46 6.62
CA ASP A 38 -23.16 22.60 6.65
C ASP A 38 -21.67 22.17 6.58
N ASP A 39 -21.38 20.86 6.47
CA ASP A 39 -20.05 20.26 6.58
C ASP A 39 -19.54 19.60 5.27
N ASP A 40 -20.04 20.04 4.12
CA ASP A 40 -19.60 19.59 2.79
C ASP A 40 -18.07 19.62 2.62
N GLY A 41 -17.40 20.59 3.22
CA GLY A 41 -15.94 20.71 3.20
C GLY A 41 -15.24 19.55 3.91
N ALA A 42 -15.71 19.12 5.08
CA ALA A 42 -15.12 17.99 5.78
C ALA A 42 -15.51 16.66 5.13
N ALA A 43 -16.73 16.55 4.56
CA ALA A 43 -17.16 15.39 3.79
C ALA A 43 -16.27 15.19 2.56
N LEU A 44 -16.04 16.23 1.76
CA LEU A 44 -15.10 16.22 0.64
C LEU A 44 -13.67 15.87 1.09
N GLY A 45 -13.23 16.44 2.21
CA GLY A 45 -11.93 16.13 2.81
C GLY A 45 -11.79 14.67 3.22
N LEU A 46 -12.85 14.07 3.78
CA LEU A 46 -12.94 12.65 4.11
C LEU A 46 -12.85 11.77 2.86
N MET A 47 -13.63 12.08 1.83
CA MET A 47 -13.61 11.34 0.58
C MET A 47 -12.21 11.37 -0.06
N ALA A 48 -11.60 12.56 -0.15
CA ALA A 48 -10.30 12.74 -0.76
C ALA A 48 -9.20 11.95 -0.04
N ARG A 49 -9.13 12.05 1.30
CA ARG A 49 -8.11 11.31 2.08
C ARG A 49 -8.30 9.80 1.99
N SER A 50 -9.54 9.32 2.02
CA SER A 50 -9.86 7.90 1.95
C SER A 50 -9.64 7.32 0.55
N ALA A 51 -9.96 8.06 -0.51
CA ALA A 51 -9.66 7.65 -1.88
C ALA A 51 -8.14 7.59 -2.14
N ALA A 52 -7.38 8.58 -1.66
CA ALA A 52 -5.92 8.56 -1.72
C ALA A 52 -5.34 7.35 -0.96
N GLU A 53 -5.89 7.05 0.22
CA GLU A 53 -5.51 5.90 1.03
C GLU A 53 -5.74 4.55 0.33
N ALA A 54 -6.91 4.36 -0.29
CA ALA A 54 -7.21 3.19 -1.10
C ALA A 54 -6.25 3.06 -2.30
N THR A 55 -5.93 4.19 -2.95
CA THR A 55 -5.05 4.24 -4.11
C THR A 55 -3.62 3.81 -3.74
N ARG A 56 -3.06 4.33 -2.64
CA ARG A 56 -1.71 3.96 -2.17
C ARG A 56 -1.63 2.47 -1.80
N ARG A 57 -2.66 1.92 -1.15
CA ARG A 57 -2.76 0.48 -0.87
C ARG A 57 -2.77 -0.35 -2.15
N LEU A 58 -3.62 -0.01 -3.12
CA LEU A 58 -3.70 -0.72 -4.40
C LEU A 58 -2.39 -0.68 -5.17
N ALA A 59 -1.71 0.48 -5.21
CA ALA A 59 -0.42 0.62 -5.87
C ALA A 59 0.64 -0.28 -5.21
N PHE A 60 0.71 -0.29 -3.88
CA PHE A 60 1.60 -1.16 -3.12
C PHE A 60 1.29 -2.64 -3.36
N TYR A 61 0.03 -3.08 -3.22
CA TYR A 61 -0.37 -4.48 -3.43
C TYR A 61 -0.10 -4.96 -4.84
N ARG A 62 -0.30 -4.11 -5.85
CA ARG A 62 -0.02 -4.43 -7.25
C ARG A 62 1.46 -4.75 -7.46
N ASN A 63 2.37 -4.04 -6.80
CA ASN A 63 3.81 -4.30 -6.92
C ASN A 63 4.23 -5.48 -6.01
N ALA A 64 3.75 -5.51 -4.77
CA ALA A 64 4.13 -6.51 -3.77
C ALA A 64 3.59 -7.92 -4.05
N PHE A 65 2.37 -8.03 -4.61
CA PHE A 65 1.69 -9.31 -4.86
C PHE A 65 1.46 -9.59 -6.34
N GLY A 66 1.63 -8.60 -7.22
CA GLY A 66 1.42 -8.75 -8.65
C GLY A 66 2.61 -9.38 -9.37
N MET A 67 2.34 -9.94 -10.54
CA MET A 67 3.31 -10.63 -11.39
C MET A 67 4.23 -9.68 -12.20
N GLY A 68 4.31 -8.40 -11.82
CA GLY A 68 4.89 -7.37 -12.67
C GLY A 68 5.41 -6.14 -11.93
N ALA A 69 6.43 -6.32 -11.09
CA ALA A 69 7.57 -5.42 -11.11
C ALA A 69 8.57 -6.07 -12.08
N GLY A 70 8.87 -5.41 -13.19
CA GLY A 70 9.63 -5.97 -14.31
C GLY A 70 10.88 -6.73 -13.85
N GLY A 71 11.16 -7.86 -14.50
CA GLY A 71 12.28 -8.77 -14.25
C GLY A 71 13.68 -8.20 -14.48
N GLY A 72 13.97 -7.02 -13.95
CA GLY A 72 15.31 -6.44 -13.84
C GLY A 72 15.54 -6.03 -12.40
N GLY A 73 16.10 -6.93 -11.59
CA GLY A 73 16.66 -6.56 -10.30
C GLY A 73 17.66 -5.41 -10.50
N GLY A 74 17.52 -4.33 -9.74
CA GLY A 74 18.35 -3.14 -9.91
C GLY A 74 17.86 -1.97 -9.07
N LYS A 75 18.67 -0.90 -9.00
CA LYS A 75 18.44 0.28 -8.15
C LYS A 75 17.07 0.92 -8.39
N GLY A 76 16.62 1.04 -9.63
CA GLY A 76 15.32 1.62 -9.97
C GLY A 76 14.12 0.85 -9.40
N ALA A 77 14.22 -0.47 -9.24
CA ALA A 77 13.17 -1.27 -8.61
C ALA A 77 13.10 -1.03 -7.09
N LEU A 78 14.24 -0.76 -6.45
CA LEU A 78 14.29 -0.44 -5.01
C LEU A 78 13.81 0.99 -4.73
N ASP A 79 14.11 1.94 -5.63
CA ASP A 79 13.58 3.30 -5.55
C ASP A 79 12.05 3.31 -5.69
N GLU A 80 11.50 2.53 -6.63
CA GLU A 80 10.05 2.35 -6.78
C GLU A 80 9.44 1.68 -5.53
N ALA A 81 10.07 0.62 -5.02
CA ALA A 81 9.62 -0.06 -3.81
C ALA A 81 9.58 0.88 -2.59
N ARG A 82 10.59 1.77 -2.45
CA ARG A 82 10.61 2.79 -1.40
C ARG A 82 9.44 3.75 -1.51
N ILE A 83 9.19 4.30 -2.71
CA ILE A 83 8.07 5.23 -2.94
C ILE A 83 6.73 4.59 -2.60
N LEU A 84 6.53 3.33 -3.01
CA LEU A 84 5.31 2.59 -2.73
C LEU A 84 5.16 2.27 -1.24
N ALA A 85 6.25 1.91 -0.56
CA ALA A 85 6.25 1.63 0.88
C ALA A 85 5.99 2.88 1.71
N ASP A 86 6.61 4.02 1.38
CA ASP A 86 6.36 5.31 2.02
C ASP A 86 4.87 5.69 1.89
N GLY A 87 4.32 5.60 0.68
CA GLY A 87 2.90 5.87 0.45
C GLY A 87 1.96 4.92 1.20
N PHE A 88 2.31 3.63 1.29
CA PHE A 88 1.54 2.66 2.04
C PHE A 88 1.49 2.99 3.55
N LEU A 89 2.59 3.53 4.09
CA LEU A 89 2.74 3.82 5.51
C LEU A 89 2.30 5.23 5.92
N GLU A 90 2.01 6.13 4.97
CA GLU A 90 1.68 7.55 5.19
C GLU A 90 0.59 7.78 6.25
N THR A 91 -0.46 6.95 6.29
CA THR A 91 -1.58 7.09 7.23
C THR A 91 -1.44 6.22 8.49
N THR A 92 -0.32 5.52 8.63
CA THR A 92 -0.05 4.62 9.76
C THR A 92 0.73 5.33 10.86
N LYS A 93 0.87 4.66 12.01
CA LYS A 93 1.74 5.13 13.10
C LYS A 93 3.20 4.69 12.92
N VAL A 94 3.55 4.10 11.79
CA VAL A 94 4.86 3.52 11.50
C VAL A 94 5.63 4.45 10.58
N THR A 95 6.88 4.72 10.92
CA THR A 95 7.81 5.48 10.08
C THR A 95 8.72 4.51 9.34
N LEU A 96 8.95 4.78 8.05
CA LEU A 96 9.90 4.02 7.24
C LEU A 96 11.29 4.64 7.33
N ASP A 97 12.22 3.90 7.94
CA ASP A 97 13.65 4.20 7.85
C ASP A 97 14.24 3.39 6.68
N TRP A 98 14.47 4.07 5.55
CA TRP A 98 15.05 3.46 4.35
C TRP A 98 16.42 4.08 4.06
N PRO A 99 17.53 3.40 4.43
CA PRO A 99 18.87 3.94 4.23
C PRO A 99 19.18 4.06 2.74
N GLU A 100 19.94 5.08 2.36
CA GLU A 100 20.54 5.09 1.03
C GLU A 100 21.45 3.87 0.90
N LEU A 101 21.36 3.17 -0.23
CA LEU A 101 22.28 2.09 -0.57
C LEU A 101 23.66 2.69 -0.76
N ILE A 102 24.42 2.78 0.34
CA ILE A 102 25.84 3.09 0.33
C ILE A 102 26.52 1.81 -0.18
N PRO A 103 27.26 1.86 -1.30
CA PRO A 103 27.89 0.68 -1.93
C PRO A 103 28.73 -0.18 -0.97
N ASP A 104 29.25 0.42 0.11
CA ASP A 104 30.14 -0.23 1.09
C ASP A 104 29.48 -0.55 2.45
N ALA A 105 28.20 -0.23 2.68
CA ALA A 105 27.58 -0.38 4.01
C ALA A 105 26.89 -1.73 4.25
N LEU A 106 26.56 -2.48 3.20
CA LEU A 106 26.10 -3.85 3.33
C LEU A 106 27.34 -4.75 3.34
N GLY A 107 27.88 -4.99 4.53
CA GLY A 107 28.81 -6.10 4.75
C GLY A 107 28.25 -7.42 4.17
N PRO A 108 29.08 -8.45 4.01
CA PRO A 108 28.66 -9.70 3.35
C PRO A 108 27.36 -10.22 3.97
N VAL A 109 26.34 -10.45 3.13
CA VAL A 109 25.06 -11.01 3.56
C VAL A 109 25.35 -12.32 4.30
N PRO A 110 25.04 -12.41 5.61
CA PRO A 110 25.38 -13.60 6.37
C PRO A 110 24.60 -14.80 5.79
N PRO A 111 25.27 -15.94 5.54
CA PRO A 111 24.59 -17.13 5.09
C PRO A 111 23.71 -17.66 6.23
N GLY A 112 22.41 -17.34 6.21
CA GLY A 112 21.46 -17.84 7.21
C GLY A 112 20.29 -16.94 7.59
N GLY A 113 20.07 -15.82 6.91
CA GLY A 113 18.98 -14.88 7.21
C GLY A 113 17.61 -15.27 6.67
N VAL A 114 17.17 -16.52 6.81
CA VAL A 114 15.75 -16.89 6.84
C VAL A 114 15.63 -18.05 7.84
N LYS A 115 15.07 -17.75 9.01
CA LYS A 115 14.35 -18.75 9.80
C LYS A 115 12.88 -18.47 9.64
#